data_AF-A0A091IG72-F1
#
_entry.id   AF-A0A091IG72-F1
#
_cell.length_a   1.000
_cell.length_b   1.000
_cell.length_c   1.000
_cell.angle_alpha   90.00
_cell.angle_beta   90.00
_cell.angle_gamma   90.00
#
_symmetry.space_group_name_H-M   'P 1'
#
loop_
_entity.id
_entity.type
_entity.pdbx_description
1 polymer ?
#
loop_
_entity_poly.entity_id
_entity_poly.type
_entity_poly.pdbx_seq_one_letter_code
_entity_poly.pdbx_strand_id
1 'polypeptide(L)'
;TLQRDRIFKNLTRKRQRAMRRRVHQVNGHKFMATYLRQPTYCSHCREFIWGVFGKQGYQCQVCTCVVHKRCHHLIVTACTCQNNTNKNDLKVTEQRFGINIPHKFSVHNYKVPTFCDHCGSLLWGIMRQGLQCKICKMNVHIRCQANVAPNCGVNSAELAKTLACMGLQPGSISPNS
;
A
#
# COMPACT_ATOMS: atom_id res chain seq x y z
N THR A 1 -52.62 -43.95 9.86
CA THR A 1 -51.78 -42.90 10.48
C THR A 1 -50.49 -42.82 9.68
N LEU A 2 -50.33 -41.78 8.86
CA LEU A 2 -49.23 -41.62 7.89
C LEU A 2 -47.96 -41.11 8.61
N GLN A 3 -46.96 -41.97 8.83
CA GLN A 3 -45.61 -41.54 9.19
C GLN A 3 -44.77 -41.41 7.91
N ARG A 4 -44.58 -40.16 7.45
CA ARG A 4 -43.63 -39.82 6.38
C ARG A 4 -42.23 -39.71 6.97
N ASP A 5 -41.37 -40.67 6.65
CA ASP A 5 -39.95 -40.61 6.96
C ASP A 5 -39.28 -39.45 6.19
N ARG A 6 -38.71 -38.50 6.93
CA ARG A 6 -37.89 -37.42 6.36
C ARG A 6 -36.48 -37.95 6.10
N ILE A 7 -36.20 -38.32 4.85
CA ILE A 7 -34.83 -38.59 4.38
C ILE A 7 -34.06 -37.27 4.39
N PHE A 8 -33.21 -37.07 5.40
CA PHE A 8 -32.24 -35.96 5.42
C PHE A 8 -31.16 -36.23 4.36
N LYS A 9 -31.28 -35.57 3.20
CA LYS A 9 -30.22 -35.57 2.18
C LYS A 9 -29.04 -34.76 2.72
N ASN A 10 -27.94 -35.45 3.06
CA ASN A 10 -26.66 -34.83 3.35
C ASN A 10 -26.13 -34.13 2.10
N LEU A 11 -26.38 -32.82 1.98
CA LEU A 11 -25.75 -31.97 0.99
C LEU A 11 -24.28 -31.75 1.39
N THR A 12 -23.40 -32.65 0.97
CA THR A 12 -21.95 -32.41 0.99
C THR A 12 -21.61 -31.37 -0.09
N ARG A 13 -21.94 -30.10 0.17
CA ARG A 13 -21.39 -28.96 -0.56
C ARG A 13 -19.89 -28.97 -0.35
N LYS A 14 -19.13 -29.61 -1.25
CA LYS A 14 -17.69 -29.34 -1.42
C LYS A 14 -17.59 -27.83 -1.60
N ARG A 15 -17.12 -27.11 -0.57
CA ARG A 15 -16.79 -25.69 -0.66
C ARG A 15 -15.79 -25.55 -1.80
N GLN A 16 -16.26 -25.11 -2.97
CA GLN A 16 -15.38 -24.70 -4.06
C GLN A 16 -14.41 -23.70 -3.45
N ARG A 17 -13.11 -24.03 -3.45
CA ARG A 17 -12.09 -23.18 -2.86
C ARG A 17 -12.21 -21.82 -3.53
N ALA A 18 -12.56 -20.77 -2.76
CA ALA A 18 -12.68 -19.43 -3.30
C ALA A 18 -11.39 -19.10 -4.06
N MET A 19 -11.51 -18.74 -5.34
CA MET A 19 -10.36 -18.40 -6.18
C MET A 19 -9.53 -17.34 -5.44
N ARG A 20 -8.31 -17.71 -5.04
CA ARG A 20 -7.45 -16.83 -4.25
C ARG A 20 -7.12 -15.61 -5.12
N ARG A 21 -7.47 -14.41 -4.63
CA ARG A 21 -7.18 -13.16 -5.34
C ARG A 21 -5.67 -13.04 -5.59
N ARG A 22 -5.27 -12.69 -6.81
CA ARG A 22 -3.86 -12.45 -7.19
C ARG A 22 -3.26 -11.33 -6.33
N VAL A 23 -2.11 -11.59 -5.71
CA VAL A 23 -1.34 -10.65 -4.89
C VAL A 23 -0.08 -10.29 -5.67
N HIS A 24 0.24 -9.00 -5.77
CA HIS A 24 1.46 -8.49 -6.38
C HIS A 24 2.45 -8.13 -5.27
N GLN A 25 3.60 -8.81 -5.22
CA GLN A 25 4.62 -8.56 -4.20
C GLN A 25 5.72 -7.67 -4.75
N VAL A 26 5.95 -6.51 -4.12
CA VAL A 26 6.96 -5.52 -4.54
C VAL A 26 7.58 -4.92 -3.28
N ASN A 27 8.89 -5.08 -3.08
CA ASN A 27 9.62 -4.50 -1.93
C ASN A 27 8.91 -4.71 -0.56
N GLY A 28 8.45 -5.94 -0.31
CA GLY A 28 7.73 -6.30 0.92
C GLY A 28 6.27 -5.87 0.97
N HIS A 29 5.79 -5.03 0.04
CA HIS A 29 4.38 -4.74 -0.11
C HIS A 29 3.63 -5.92 -0.71
N LYS A 30 2.44 -6.22 -0.17
CA LYS A 30 1.49 -7.22 -0.70
C LYS A 30 0.29 -6.50 -1.31
N PHE A 31 0.42 -6.05 -2.55
CA PHE A 31 -0.59 -5.28 -3.25
C PHE A 31 -1.73 -6.19 -3.75
N MET A 32 -2.96 -5.82 -3.38
CA MET A 32 -4.18 -6.47 -3.86
C MET A 32 -5.09 -5.48 -4.53
N ALA A 33 -5.70 -5.89 -5.65
CA ALA A 33 -6.72 -5.11 -6.31
C ALA A 33 -7.93 -4.89 -5.40
N THR A 34 -8.29 -3.62 -5.18
CA THR A 34 -9.32 -3.20 -4.22
C THR A 34 -10.32 -2.21 -4.84
N TYR A 35 -11.48 -2.09 -4.19
CA TYR A 35 -12.47 -1.06 -4.47
C TYR A 35 -12.20 0.15 -3.58
N LEU A 36 -11.97 1.32 -4.18
CA LEU A 36 -11.75 2.57 -3.49
C LEU A 36 -13.10 3.30 -3.39
N ARG A 37 -13.73 3.21 -2.21
CA ARG A 37 -15.09 3.73 -1.96
C ARG A 37 -15.16 5.25 -1.80
N GLN A 38 -14.01 5.91 -1.71
CA GLN A 38 -13.89 7.34 -1.54
C GLN A 38 -12.84 7.88 -2.52
N PRO A 39 -12.89 9.18 -2.85
CA PRO A 39 -11.84 9.85 -3.59
C PRO A 39 -10.47 9.51 -2.99
N THR A 40 -9.60 8.88 -3.77
CA THR A 40 -8.32 8.34 -3.29
C THR A 40 -7.21 8.70 -4.26
N TYR A 41 -6.10 9.20 -3.73
CA TYR A 41 -4.91 9.59 -4.49
C TYR A 41 -3.81 8.54 -4.40
N CYS A 42 -3.03 8.40 -5.46
CA CYS A 42 -1.94 7.43 -5.51
C CYS A 42 -0.73 7.92 -4.69
N SER A 43 -0.20 7.06 -3.81
CA SER A 43 0.99 7.37 -3.01
C SER A 43 2.27 7.58 -3.84
N HIS A 44 2.34 7.03 -5.06
CA HIS A 44 3.51 7.15 -5.93
C HIS A 44 3.54 8.45 -6.74
N CYS A 45 2.50 8.69 -7.56
CA CYS A 45 2.44 9.85 -8.46
C CYS A 45 1.63 11.03 -7.92
N ARG A 46 0.94 10.86 -6.77
CA ARG A 46 0.06 11.85 -6.14
C ARG A 46 -1.16 12.27 -6.96
N GLU A 47 -1.46 11.55 -8.05
CA GLU A 47 -2.63 11.77 -8.88
C GLU A 47 -3.85 10.96 -8.43
N PHE A 48 -5.03 11.45 -8.79
CA PHE A 48 -6.31 10.79 -8.48
C PHE A 48 -6.43 9.40 -9.14
N ILE A 49 -6.96 8.42 -8.40
CA ILE A 49 -7.19 7.07 -8.92
C ILE A 49 -8.58 6.99 -9.54
N TRP A 50 -8.65 7.28 -10.84
CA TRP A 50 -9.87 7.19 -11.64
C TRP A 50 -10.39 5.76 -11.81
N GLY A 51 -11.72 5.63 -11.91
CA GLY A 51 -12.39 4.39 -12.31
C GLY A 51 -13.79 4.25 -11.72
N VAL A 52 -14.80 4.16 -12.58
CA VAL A 52 -16.22 4.05 -12.18
C VAL A 52 -16.64 2.60 -11.94
N PHE A 53 -16.07 1.65 -12.71
CA PHE A 53 -16.43 0.25 -12.66
C PHE A 53 -15.28 -0.62 -12.16
N GLY A 54 -15.60 -1.57 -11.27
CA GLY A 54 -14.64 -2.55 -10.77
C GLY A 54 -13.65 -1.99 -9.75
N LYS A 55 -12.51 -2.67 -9.63
CA LYS A 55 -11.43 -2.31 -8.70
C LYS A 55 -10.56 -1.22 -9.33
N GLN A 56 -10.44 -0.07 -8.68
CA GLN A 56 -9.76 1.11 -9.23
C GLN A 56 -8.23 1.05 -9.07
N GLY A 57 -7.76 0.59 -7.92
CA GLY A 57 -6.34 0.62 -7.57
C GLY A 57 -5.89 -0.62 -6.79
N TYR A 58 -4.63 -0.59 -6.40
CA TYR A 58 -4.02 -1.60 -5.54
C TYR A 58 -3.81 -1.03 -4.15
N GLN A 59 -4.10 -1.84 -3.13
CA GLN A 59 -3.85 -1.51 -1.74
C GLN A 59 -2.97 -2.58 -1.11
N CYS A 60 -1.90 -2.15 -0.46
CA CYS A 60 -1.05 -3.04 0.31
C CYS A 60 -1.82 -3.56 1.53
N GLN A 61 -1.89 -4.88 1.69
CA GLN A 61 -2.58 -5.53 2.83
C GLN A 61 -1.86 -5.31 4.16
N VAL A 62 -0.59 -4.88 4.14
CA VAL A 62 0.25 -4.70 5.33
C VAL A 62 0.21 -3.25 5.79
N CYS A 63 0.70 -2.32 4.97
CA CYS A 63 0.86 -0.93 5.36
C CYS A 63 -0.32 -0.02 4.97
N THR A 64 -1.30 -0.52 4.20
CA THR A 64 -2.41 0.25 3.61
C THR A 64 -2.02 1.28 2.54
N CYS A 65 -0.78 1.29 2.06
CA CYS A 65 -0.37 2.11 0.91
C CYS A 65 -1.27 1.83 -0.30
N VAL A 66 -1.77 2.90 -0.94
CA VAL A 66 -2.64 2.80 -2.12
C VAL A 66 -1.96 3.40 -3.34
N VAL A 67 -2.02 2.68 -4.46
CA VAL A 67 -1.40 3.07 -5.73
C VAL A 67 -2.29 2.74 -6.92
N HIS A 68 -2.08 3.41 -8.06
CA HIS A 68 -2.67 2.96 -9.32
C HIS A 68 -2.20 1.56 -9.68
N LYS A 69 -3.00 0.84 -10.47
CA LYS A 69 -2.59 -0.44 -11.08
C LYS A 69 -1.30 -0.31 -11.90
N ARG A 70 -1.04 0.85 -12.52
CA ARG A 70 0.21 1.11 -13.26
C ARG A 70 1.40 1.51 -12.38
N CYS A 71 1.16 1.99 -11.16
CA CYS A 71 2.24 2.53 -10.32
C CYS A 71 2.81 1.52 -9.33
N HIS A 72 2.16 0.36 -9.13
CA HIS A 72 2.56 -0.59 -8.08
C HIS A 72 3.97 -1.17 -8.25
N HIS A 73 4.44 -1.36 -9.49
CA HIS A 73 5.78 -1.88 -9.77
C HIS A 73 6.87 -0.81 -9.66
N LEU A 74 6.50 0.47 -9.60
CA LEU A 74 7.42 1.62 -9.47
C LEU A 74 7.72 1.97 -8.00
N ILE A 75 7.14 1.23 -7.05
CA ILE A 75 7.38 1.45 -5.62
C ILE A 75 8.77 0.92 -5.26
N VAL A 76 9.71 1.85 -5.09
CA VAL A 76 11.10 1.59 -4.68
C VAL A 76 11.25 1.44 -3.17
N THR A 77 10.34 2.02 -2.40
CA THR A 77 10.38 1.98 -0.93
C THR A 77 9.96 0.63 -0.39
N ALA A 78 10.64 0.16 0.66
CA ALA A 78 10.24 -1.05 1.36
C ALA A 78 9.03 -0.83 2.28
N CYS A 79 8.21 -1.86 2.44
CA CYS A 79 7.08 -1.85 3.37
C CYS A 79 7.59 -1.91 4.82
N THR A 80 7.26 -0.91 5.66
CA THR A 80 7.81 -0.78 7.01
C THR A 80 7.16 -1.67 8.07
N CYS A 81 5.98 -2.24 7.83
CA CYS A 81 5.18 -2.93 8.86
C CYS A 81 5.41 -4.45 8.95
N GLN A 82 6.58 -4.96 8.53
CA GLN A 82 6.88 -6.38 8.71
C GLN A 82 7.13 -6.68 10.19
N ASN A 83 6.10 -7.21 10.86
CA ASN A 83 6.23 -7.89 12.15
C ASN A 83 7.22 -9.05 12.02
N ASN A 84 8.36 -8.96 12.72
CA ASN A 84 9.12 -10.04 13.36
C ASN A 84 9.08 -11.44 12.71
N THR A 85 9.72 -11.61 11.55
CA THR A 85 10.32 -12.90 11.20
C THR A 85 11.67 -12.67 10.53
N ASN A 86 12.74 -13.05 11.24
CA ASN A 86 14.14 -13.14 10.81
C ASN A 86 14.90 -11.81 10.58
N LYS A 87 15.70 -11.45 11.59
CA LYS A 87 16.74 -10.39 11.56
C LYS A 87 17.87 -10.64 10.54
N ASN A 88 17.74 -11.63 9.66
CA ASN A 88 18.75 -11.97 8.64
C ASN A 88 18.46 -11.38 7.25
N ASP A 89 17.24 -10.92 6.95
CA ASP A 89 16.91 -10.30 5.65
C ASP A 89 17.30 -8.81 5.56
N LEU A 90 17.72 -8.20 6.67
CA LEU A 90 18.22 -6.81 6.68
C LEU A 90 19.54 -6.66 5.92
N LYS A 91 20.26 -7.76 5.66
CA LYS A 91 21.49 -7.78 4.85
C LYS A 91 21.25 -7.84 3.33
N VAL A 92 20.03 -8.16 2.87
CA VAL A 92 19.71 -8.17 1.42
C VAL A 92 19.50 -6.75 0.88
N THR A 93 19.36 -5.76 1.78
CA THR A 93 19.21 -4.34 1.45
C THR A 93 20.51 -3.61 1.11
N GLU A 94 21.66 -4.27 1.17
CA GLU A 94 22.97 -3.64 0.83
C GLU A 94 23.15 -3.40 -0.68
N GLN A 95 22.29 -3.98 -1.54
CA GLN A 95 22.24 -3.66 -2.98
C GLN A 95 21.18 -2.61 -3.35
N ARG A 96 20.52 -1.99 -2.38
CA ARG A 96 19.45 -1.01 -2.62
C ARG A 96 19.89 0.32 -2.03
N PHE A 97 19.77 1.40 -2.80
CA PHE A 97 20.07 2.77 -2.37
C PHE A 97 19.47 3.01 -0.97
N GLY A 98 20.33 2.99 0.05
CA GLY A 98 19.96 2.96 1.46
C GLY A 98 19.46 4.31 1.95
N ILE A 99 18.35 4.79 1.37
CA ILE A 99 17.76 6.06 1.75
C ILE A 99 17.02 5.83 3.07
N ASN A 100 17.68 6.17 4.17
CA ASN A 100 17.13 6.18 5.52
C ASN A 100 17.19 7.60 6.08
N ILE A 101 16.25 8.43 5.63
CA ILE A 101 16.10 9.83 6.03
C ILE A 101 14.70 9.97 6.64
N PRO A 102 14.57 9.95 7.98
CA PRO A 102 13.27 9.98 8.63
C PRO A 102 12.54 11.32 8.42
N HIS A 103 11.22 11.24 8.33
CA HIS A 103 10.38 12.44 8.26
C HIS A 103 10.26 13.13 9.63
N LYS A 104 10.37 14.46 9.65
CA LYS A 104 10.09 15.29 10.84
C LYS A 104 8.61 15.68 10.89
N PHE A 105 7.74 14.74 11.25
CA PHE A 105 6.30 14.95 11.33
C PHE A 105 5.90 15.83 12.53
N SER A 106 4.87 16.65 12.33
CA SER A 106 4.24 17.46 13.38
C SER A 106 2.74 17.57 13.10
N VAL A 107 1.93 17.66 14.16
CA VAL A 107 0.48 17.83 14.02
C VAL A 107 0.17 19.11 13.25
N HIS A 108 -0.71 19.00 12.26
CA HIS A 108 -1.09 20.12 11.41
C HIS A 108 -2.62 20.25 11.34
N ASN A 109 -3.10 21.49 11.34
CA ASN A 109 -4.49 21.83 11.16
C ASN A 109 -4.71 22.23 9.71
N TYR A 110 -5.38 21.37 8.94
CA TYR A 110 -5.66 21.63 7.53
C TYR A 110 -6.91 22.49 7.40
N LYS A 111 -6.80 23.60 6.65
CA LYS A 111 -7.92 24.52 6.36
C LYS A 111 -8.75 24.10 5.14
N VAL A 112 -8.22 23.18 4.34
CA VAL A 112 -8.84 22.65 3.11
C VAL A 112 -8.83 21.13 3.14
N PRO A 113 -9.76 20.46 2.42
CA PRO A 113 -9.75 19.01 2.29
C PRO A 113 -8.39 18.51 1.80
N THR A 114 -7.67 17.81 2.66
CA THR A 114 -6.31 17.33 2.40
C THR A 114 -6.29 15.81 2.51
N PHE A 115 -5.56 15.15 1.61
CA PHE A 115 -5.47 13.69 1.55
C PHE A 115 -4.15 13.20 2.13
N CYS A 116 -4.18 11.99 2.68
CA CYS A 116 -2.99 11.30 3.17
C CYS A 116 -2.16 10.78 1.99
N ASP A 117 -0.89 11.18 1.92
CA ASP A 117 0.05 10.78 0.86
C ASP A 117 0.46 9.30 0.93
N HIS A 118 0.08 8.60 2.01
CA HIS A 118 0.36 7.18 2.21
C HIS A 118 -0.81 6.28 1.79
N CYS A 119 -1.97 6.43 2.45
CA CYS A 119 -3.15 5.61 2.15
C CYS A 119 -4.10 6.23 1.11
N GLY A 120 -3.79 7.45 0.64
CA GLY A 120 -4.56 8.17 -0.39
C GLY A 120 -5.89 8.74 0.06
N SER A 121 -6.34 8.44 1.29
CA SER A 121 -7.66 8.80 1.81
C SER A 121 -7.67 10.16 2.50
N LEU A 122 -8.83 10.81 2.58
CA LEU A 122 -8.99 12.13 3.19
C LEU A 122 -8.55 12.15 4.67
N LEU A 123 -7.85 13.22 5.07
CA LEU A 123 -7.57 13.57 6.46
C LEU A 123 -8.84 14.19 7.06
N TRP A 124 -9.72 13.34 7.61
CA TRP A 124 -11.00 13.77 8.17
C TRP A 124 -10.85 14.50 9.51
N GLY A 125 -11.72 15.48 9.76
CA GLY A 125 -11.86 16.18 11.03
C GLY A 125 -11.80 17.72 10.91
N ILE A 126 -12.20 18.41 11.98
CA ILE A 126 -12.21 19.89 12.05
C ILE A 126 -10.83 20.43 12.43
N MET A 127 -10.11 19.75 13.33
CA MET A 127 -8.76 20.11 13.76
C MET A 127 -7.90 18.86 13.97
N ARG A 128 -6.57 19.03 13.95
CA ARG A 128 -5.56 17.97 14.19
C ARG A 128 -5.80 16.71 13.33
N GLN A 129 -6.23 16.90 12.09
CA GLN A 129 -6.66 15.83 11.19
C GLN A 129 -5.51 14.88 10.81
N GLY A 130 -4.28 15.37 10.88
CA GLY A 130 -3.10 14.60 10.52
C GLY A 130 -1.79 15.27 10.90
N LEU A 131 -0.74 14.73 10.32
CA LEU A 131 0.63 15.16 10.49
C LEU A 131 1.15 15.70 9.17
N GLN A 132 2.01 16.71 9.23
CA GLN A 132 2.76 17.21 8.09
C GLN A 132 4.26 17.12 8.39
N CYS A 133 5.05 16.63 7.43
CA CYS A 133 6.50 16.68 7.52
C CYS A 133 6.98 18.12 7.37
N LYS A 134 7.78 18.62 8.32
CA LYS A 134 8.30 19.99 8.28
C LYS A 134 9.22 20.25 7.07
N ILE A 135 9.90 19.20 6.60
CA ILE A 135 10.91 19.23 5.53
C ILE A 135 10.25 19.10 4.15
N CYS A 136 9.68 17.93 3.84
CA CYS A 136 9.15 17.63 2.50
C CYS A 136 7.65 17.90 2.33
N LYS A 137 6.97 18.43 3.36
CA LYS A 137 5.53 18.76 3.35
C LYS A 137 4.57 17.58 3.12
N MET A 138 5.05 16.34 3.21
CA MET A 138 4.20 15.15 3.14
C MET A 138 3.15 15.16 4.26
N ASN A 139 1.89 14.93 3.88
CA ASN A 139 0.73 14.93 4.76
C ASN A 139 0.25 13.50 5.00
N VAL A 140 0.12 13.08 6.26
CA VAL A 140 -0.29 11.71 6.60
C VAL A 140 -1.26 11.69 7.77
N HIS A 141 -2.09 10.64 7.86
CA HIS A 141 -2.85 10.40 9.08
C HIS A 141 -1.90 10.09 10.24
N ILE A 142 -2.33 10.40 11.46
CA ILE A 142 -1.60 10.00 12.69
C ILE A 142 -1.33 8.49 12.68
N ARG A 143 -2.34 7.67 12.35
CA ARG A 143 -2.22 6.20 12.22
C ARG A 143 -1.28 5.73 11.11
N CYS A 144 -1.04 6.56 10.10
CA CYS A 144 -0.20 6.19 8.96
C CYS A 144 1.28 6.47 9.22
N GLN A 145 1.62 7.27 10.24
CA GLN A 145 3.00 7.70 10.52
C GLN A 145 4.00 6.53 10.58
N ALA A 146 3.68 5.47 11.32
CA ALA A 146 4.55 4.31 11.49
C ALA A 146 4.73 3.47 10.20
N ASN A 147 3.82 3.64 9.24
CA ASN A 147 3.76 2.85 8.01
C ASN A 147 4.44 3.54 6.82
N VAL A 148 4.94 4.76 7.02
CA VAL A 148 5.60 5.58 6.00
C VAL A 148 7.10 5.24 5.96
N ALA A 149 7.64 5.06 4.76
CA ALA A 149 9.05 4.79 4.56
C ALA A 149 9.92 6.00 4.97
N PRO A 150 11.12 5.80 5.54
CA PRO A 150 12.02 6.89 5.91
C PRO A 150 12.79 7.41 4.69
N ASN A 151 12.11 8.03 3.73
CA ASN A 151 12.72 8.58 2.51
C ASN A 151 12.44 10.09 2.34
N CYS A 152 12.49 10.83 3.43
CA CYS A 152 12.15 12.25 3.44
C CYS A 152 13.00 13.06 2.45
N GLY A 153 12.34 13.92 1.68
CA GLY A 153 12.99 14.78 0.67
C GLY A 153 13.20 14.11 -0.69
N VAL A 154 12.87 12.82 -0.83
CA VAL A 154 13.05 12.08 -2.09
C VAL A 154 11.76 12.06 -2.90
N ASN A 155 11.86 12.42 -4.18
CA ASN A 155 10.77 12.29 -5.12
C ASN A 155 10.70 10.85 -5.66
N SER A 156 9.83 10.02 -5.09
CA SER A 156 9.68 8.61 -5.47
C SER A 156 9.39 8.38 -6.95
N ALA A 157 8.65 9.29 -7.60
CA ALA A 157 8.32 9.16 -9.03
C ALA A 157 9.53 9.45 -9.92
N GLU A 158 10.32 10.44 -9.57
CA GLU A 158 11.55 10.79 -10.29
C GLU A 158 12.64 9.74 -10.07
N LEU A 159 12.82 9.29 -8.83
CA LEU A 159 13.74 8.20 -8.53
C LEU A 159 13.39 6.93 -9.31
N ALA A 160 12.11 6.55 -9.38
CA ALA A 160 11.69 5.38 -10.15
C ALA A 160 11.98 5.55 -11.65
N LYS A 161 11.81 6.75 -12.21
CA LYS A 161 12.15 7.04 -13.61
C LYS A 161 13.66 6.90 -13.86
N THR A 162 14.49 7.49 -13.01
CA THR A 162 15.95 7.42 -13.12
C THR A 162 16.45 5.98 -13.03
N LEU A 163 15.91 5.19 -12.09
CA LEU A 163 16.24 3.77 -11.96
C LEU A 163 15.81 2.96 -13.18
N ALA A 164 14.62 3.24 -13.73
CA ALA A 164 14.16 2.59 -14.95
C ALA A 164 15.06 2.92 -16.16
N CYS A 165 15.55 4.16 -16.29
CA CYS A 165 16.53 4.54 -17.31
C CYS A 165 17.85 3.78 -17.16
N MET A 166 18.25 3.44 -15.93
CA MET A 166 19.43 2.62 -15.63
C MET A 166 19.16 1.11 -15.79
N GLY A 167 17.97 0.70 -16.23
CA GLY A 167 17.61 -0.72 -16.38
C GLY A 167 17.33 -1.45 -15.06
N LEU A 168 17.28 -0.73 -13.93
CA LEU A 168 17.03 -1.31 -12.61
C LEU A 168 15.54 -1.31 -12.31
N GLN A 169 14.94 -2.51 -12.26
CA GLN A 169 13.52 -2.66 -11.93
C GLN A 169 13.33 -2.97 -10.43
N PRO A 170 12.41 -2.28 -9.71
CA PRO A 170 12.18 -2.51 -8.27
C PRO A 170 11.69 -3.92 -7.89
N GLY A 171 11.39 -4.78 -8.87
CA GLY A 171 10.85 -6.13 -8.69
C GLY A 171 11.62 -7.26 -9.38
N SER A 172 12.73 -7.01 -10.08
CA SER A 172 13.47 -8.05 -10.81
C SER A 172 14.47 -8.84 -9.95
N ILE A 173 14.48 -8.63 -8.63
CA ILE A 173 15.32 -9.39 -7.70
C ILE A 173 14.39 -10.07 -6.70
N SER A 174 13.74 -11.14 -7.15
CA SER A 174 13.17 -12.15 -6.26
C SER A 174 14.21 -13.26 -6.13
N PRO A 175 14.72 -13.61 -4.94
CA PRO A 175 15.46 -14.85 -4.77
C PRO A 175 14.44 -16.00 -4.92
N ASN A 176 14.80 -16.99 -5.73
CA ASN A 176 14.03 -18.18 -6.12
C ASN A 176 13.31 -18.05 -7.46
N SER A 177 14.09 -18.20 -8.54
CA SER A 177 13.74 -19.13 -9.63
C SER A 177 14.22 -20.51 -9.23
#